data_AF-F4BZ44-F1
#
_entry.id   AF-F4BZ44-F1
#
_cell.length_a   1.000
_cell.length_b   1.000
_cell.length_c   1.000
_cell.angle_alpha   90.00
_cell.angle_beta   90.00
_cell.angle_gamma   90.00
#
_symmetry.space_group_name_H-M   'P 1'
#
loop_
_entity.id
_entity.type
_entity.pdbx_description
1 polymer ?
#
loop_
_entity_poly.entity_id
_entity_poly.type
_entity_poly.pdbx_seq_one_letter_code
_entity_poly.pdbx_strand_id
1 'polypeptide(L)'
;MKDQDDGLKKLLTWFLNLVMQLEAIQQSGAEPYERNDTRTTQRNGYKERSLKTRVGDLELKKPQFRDLSFKSCVFSETHMSTLLMQEG
;
A
#
# COMPACT_ATOMS: atom_id res chain seq x y z
N MET A 1 -9.30 28.79 4.46
CA MET A 1 -8.10 27.95 4.22
C MET A 1 -8.26 26.52 4.72
N LYS A 2 -8.82 26.27 5.92
CA LYS A 2 -8.98 24.91 6.48
C LYS A 2 -9.77 23.91 5.61
N ASP A 3 -10.83 24.39 4.94
CA ASP A 3 -11.72 23.55 4.13
C ASP A 3 -11.08 23.05 2.82
N GLN A 4 -10.19 23.86 2.23
CA GLN A 4 -9.45 23.49 1.01
C GLN A 4 -8.42 22.39 1.31
N ASP A 5 -7.73 22.48 2.44
CA ASP A 5 -6.76 21.46 2.87
C ASP A 5 -7.44 20.12 3.19
N ASP A 6 -8.63 20.14 3.80
CA ASP A 6 -9.39 18.94 4.09
C ASP A 6 -9.97 18.28 2.83
N GLY A 7 -10.40 19.08 1.84
CA GLY A 7 -10.75 18.57 0.50
C GLY A 7 -9.57 17.89 -0.19
N LEU A 8 -8.40 18.53 -0.16
CA LEU A 8 -7.18 18.00 -0.77
C LEU A 8 -6.69 16.73 -0.06
N LYS A 9 -6.74 16.66 1.27
CA LYS A 9 -6.44 15.43 2.03
C LYS A 9 -7.32 14.26 1.61
N LYS A 10 -8.64 14.49 1.49
CA LYS A 10 -9.58 13.44 1.07
C LYS A 10 -9.28 12.96 -0.35
N LEU A 11 -9.00 13.87 -1.28
CA LEU A 11 -8.65 13.54 -2.65
C LEU A 11 -7.35 12.72 -2.73
N LEU A 12 -6.30 13.15 -2.04
CA LEU A 12 -5.03 12.43 -1.99
C LEU A 12 -5.18 11.06 -1.33
N THR A 13 -5.95 10.97 -0.25
CA THR A 13 -6.24 9.69 0.44
C THR A 13 -6.94 8.71 -0.50
N TRP A 14 -7.97 9.17 -1.21
CA TRP A 14 -8.67 8.36 -2.20
C TRP A 14 -7.74 7.91 -3.33
N PHE A 15 -6.99 8.86 -3.91
CA PHE A 15 -6.12 8.59 -5.05
C PHE A 15 -4.99 7.61 -4.70
N LEU A 16 -4.30 7.79 -3.56
CA LEU A 16 -3.22 6.89 -3.16
C LEU A 16 -3.72 5.49 -2.79
N ASN A 17 -4.93 5.38 -2.22
CA ASN A 17 -5.57 4.08 -2.02
C ASN A 17 -5.94 3.40 -3.34
N LEU A 18 -6.34 4.16 -4.36
CA LEU A 18 -6.60 3.63 -5.71
C LEU A 18 -5.31 3.13 -6.37
N VAL A 19 -4.23 3.92 -6.31
CA VAL A 19 -2.91 3.52 -6.83
C VAL A 19 -2.46 2.20 -6.20
N MET A 20 -2.52 2.07 -4.88
CA MET A 20 -2.15 0.82 -4.21
C MET A 20 -3.04 -0.36 -4.59
N GLN A 21 -4.32 -0.15 -4.88
CA GLN A 21 -5.20 -1.21 -5.38
C GLN A 21 -4.79 -1.68 -6.78
N LEU A 22 -4.43 -0.76 -7.66
CA LEU A 22 -3.94 -1.09 -9.01
C LEU A 22 -2.58 -1.79 -8.97
N GLU A 23 -1.68 -1.36 -8.08
CA GLU A 23 -0.42 -2.08 -7.83
C GLU A 23 -0.67 -3.49 -7.31
N ALA A 24 -1.68 -3.67 -6.45
CA ALA A 24 -2.01 -4.97 -5.91
C ALA A 24 -2.54 -5.92 -7.01
N ILE A 25 -3.40 -5.43 -7.91
CA ILE A 25 -3.91 -6.20 -9.06
C ILE A 25 -2.76 -6.63 -9.97
N GLN A 26 -1.83 -5.70 -10.29
CA GLN A 26 -0.65 -6.01 -11.10
C GLN A 26 0.23 -7.08 -10.45
N GLN A 27 0.45 -7.00 -9.14
CA GLN A 27 1.26 -7.98 -8.41
C GLN A 27 0.57 -9.35 -8.26
N SER A 28 -0.75 -9.38 -8.05
CA SER A 28 -1.50 -10.64 -7.95
C SER A 28 -1.78 -11.27 -9.31
N GLY A 29 -1.64 -10.51 -10.40
CA GLY A 29 -1.94 -10.95 -11.77
C GLY A 29 -3.42 -11.21 -12.01
N ALA A 30 -4.30 -10.64 -11.21
CA ALA A 30 -5.74 -10.89 -11.26
C ALA A 30 -6.53 -9.78 -10.57
N GLU A 31 -7.66 -9.39 -11.15
CA GLU A 31 -8.62 -8.50 -10.52
C GLU A 31 -9.40 -9.19 -9.38
N PRO A 32 -10.09 -8.42 -8.51
CA PRO A 32 -11.00 -8.98 -7.51
C PRO A 32 -12.03 -9.90 -8.15
N TYR A 33 -12.14 -11.13 -7.62
CA TYR A 33 -13.06 -12.18 -8.08
C TYR A 33 -12.85 -12.72 -9.50
N GLU A 34 -11.84 -12.23 -10.21
CA GLU A 34 -11.45 -12.78 -11.50
C GLU A 34 -10.86 -14.18 -11.32
N ARG A 35 -11.28 -15.13 -12.15
CA ARG A 35 -10.61 -16.43 -12.26
C ARG A 35 -9.52 -16.29 -13.30
N ASN A 36 -8.27 -16.27 -12.83
CA ASN A 36 -7.10 -16.22 -13.69
C ASN A 36 -6.13 -17.32 -13.24
N ASP A 37 -5.76 -18.19 -14.19
CA ASP A 37 -4.83 -19.30 -13.97
C ASP A 37 -3.40 -18.81 -13.68
N THR A 38 -3.09 -17.53 -13.97
CA THR A 38 -1.81 -16.89 -13.64
C THR A 38 -1.81 -16.16 -12.30
N ARG A 39 -2.87 -16.29 -11.47
CA ARG A 39 -2.94 -15.62 -10.16
C ARG A 39 -1.84 -16.14 -9.23
N THR A 40 -1.02 -15.24 -8.70
CA THR A 40 0.15 -15.58 -7.86
C THR A 40 -0.13 -15.55 -6.37
N THR A 41 -1.11 -14.78 -5.90
CA THR A 41 -1.50 -14.71 -4.49
C THR A 41 -2.93 -14.18 -4.33
N GLN A 42 -3.50 -14.38 -3.14
CA GLN A 42 -4.80 -13.84 -2.75
C GLN A 42 -4.62 -12.61 -1.85
N ARG A 43 -5.44 -11.58 -2.06
CA ARG A 43 -5.50 -10.41 -1.18
C ARG A 43 -6.46 -10.65 -0.03
N ASN A 44 -5.98 -10.55 1.20
CA ASN A 44 -6.80 -10.67 2.41
C ASN A 44 -6.70 -9.40 3.25
N GLY A 45 -7.52 -8.41 2.91
CA GLY A 45 -7.70 -7.20 3.70
C GLY A 45 -6.66 -6.11 3.48
N TYR A 46 -6.63 -5.19 4.45
CA TYR A 46 -5.81 -3.98 4.44
C TYR A 46 -5.23 -3.74 5.82
N LYS A 47 -4.02 -3.18 5.86
CA LYS A 47 -3.40 -2.61 7.05
C LYS A 47 -3.45 -1.09 6.98
N GLU A 48 -4.00 -0.46 8.01
CA GLU A 48 -3.96 1.01 8.12
C GLU A 48 -2.52 1.48 8.29
N ARG A 49 -2.15 2.53 7.55
CA ARG A 49 -0.83 3.12 7.59
C ARG A 49 -0.90 4.62 7.29
N SER A 50 -0.38 5.41 8.21
CA SER A 50 -0.29 6.86 8.08
C SER A 50 0.86 7.26 7.14
N LEU A 51 0.63 8.25 6.28
CA LEU A 51 1.63 8.91 5.44
C LEU A 51 1.69 10.40 5.77
N LYS A 52 2.85 10.89 6.18
CA LYS A 52 3.06 12.32 6.48
C LYS A 52 3.19 13.11 5.19
N THR A 53 2.37 14.15 5.02
CA THR A 53 2.40 15.04 3.86
C THR A 53 2.35 16.51 4.27
N ARG A 54 2.58 17.41 3.31
CA ARG A 54 2.50 18.87 3.56
C ARG A 54 1.11 19.33 3.97
N VAL A 55 0.07 18.62 3.54
CA VAL A 55 -1.31 18.95 3.89
C VAL A 55 -1.76 18.27 5.18
N GLY A 56 -0.90 17.47 5.83
CA GLY A 56 -1.19 16.73 7.05
C GLY A 56 -0.95 15.22 6.90
N ASP A 57 -1.32 14.46 7.94
CA ASP A 57 -1.21 13.01 7.93
C ASP A 57 -2.40 12.41 7.13
N LEU A 58 -2.09 11.49 6.21
CA LEU A 58 -3.08 10.74 5.42
C LEU A 58 -3.18 9.32 5.97
N GLU A 59 -4.38 8.89 6.33
CA GLU A 59 -4.64 7.50 6.75
C GLU A 59 -4.97 6.64 5.52
N LEU A 60 -4.05 5.75 5.16
CA LEU A 60 -4.15 4.92 3.97
C LEU A 60 -4.40 3.45 4.31
N LYS A 61 -5.07 2.73 3.42
CA LYS A 61 -5.38 1.31 3.54
C LYS A 61 -4.40 0.51 2.67
N LYS A 62 -3.26 0.12 3.24
CA LYS A 62 -2.24 -0.66 2.52
C LYS A 62 -2.74 -2.09 2.28
N PRO A 63 -2.86 -2.57 1.04
CA PRO A 63 -3.23 -3.96 0.74
C PRO A 63 -2.34 -4.99 1.43
N GLN A 64 -2.92 -6.13 1.80
CA GLN A 64 -2.20 -7.29 2.33
C GLN A 64 -2.44 -8.50 1.44
N PHE A 65 -1.34 -9.16 1.05
CA PHE A 65 -1.39 -10.48 0.42
C PHE A 65 -1.22 -11.56 1.46
N ARG A 66 -1.76 -12.74 1.16
CA ARG A 66 -1.71 -13.89 2.07
C ARG A 66 -0.31 -14.49 2.16
N ASP A 67 0.36 -14.62 1.02
CA ASP A 67 1.57 -15.44 0.89
C ASP A 67 2.83 -14.59 0.64
N LEU A 68 2.66 -13.31 0.28
CA LEU A 68 3.74 -12.41 -0.13
C LEU A 68 3.61 -11.05 0.55
N SER A 69 4.69 -10.27 0.56
CA SER A 69 4.65 -8.88 0.99
C SER A 69 4.17 -7.97 -0.15
N PHE A 70 3.15 -7.15 0.09
CA PHE A 70 2.71 -6.13 -0.85
C PHE A 70 3.73 -4.98 -0.93
N LYS A 71 4.22 -4.73 -2.15
CA LYS A 71 5.13 -3.64 -2.48
C LYS A 71 4.34 -2.48 -3.06
N SER A 72 4.73 -1.24 -2.74
CA SER A 72 4.04 -0.06 -3.24
C SER A 72 5.02 1.08 -3.43
N CYS A 73 4.87 1.85 -4.51
CA CYS A 73 5.64 3.08 -4.67
C CYS A 73 5.20 4.18 -3.67
N VAL A 74 3.98 4.08 -3.12
CA VAL A 74 3.43 5.03 -2.13
C VAL A 74 4.21 4.97 -0.81
N PHE A 75 4.71 3.79 -0.45
CA PHE A 75 5.52 3.59 0.73
C PHE A 75 6.88 3.02 0.33
N SER A 76 7.93 3.84 0.44
CA SER A 76 9.30 3.35 0.25
C SER A 76 9.57 2.13 1.14
N GLU A 77 10.23 1.13 0.55
CA GLU A 77 10.55 -0.12 1.24
C GLU A 77 11.57 0.21 2.35
N THR A 78 11.13 0.12 3.60
CA THR A 78 12.03 0.23 4.75
C THR A 78 12.94 -0.99 4.70
N HIS A 79 14.16 -0.84 4.18
CA HIS A 79 15.20 -1.84 4.39
C HIS A 79 15.41 -1.95 5.90
N MET A 80 14.99 -3.06 6.49
CA MET A 80 15.33 -3.41 7.86
C MET A 80 16.83 -3.69 7.90
N SER A 81 17.63 -2.66 8.12
CA SER A 81 19.01 -2.80 8.57
C SER A 81 18.98 -3.23 10.04
N THR A 82 18.95 -4.53 10.32
CA THR A 82 19.50 -5.07 11.58
C THR A 82 19.86 -6.55 11.43
N LEU A 83 21.09 -6.89 11.83
CA LEU A 83 21.68 -8.22 12.07
C LEU A 83 22.37 -8.93 10.89
N LEU A 84 23.44 -8.29 10.38
CA LEU A 84 24.72 -9.00 10.33
C LEU A 84 25.35 -8.93 11.73
N MET A 85 24.92 -9.80 12.63
CA MET A 85 25.79 -10.32 13.69
C MET A 85 26.48 -11.55 13.09
N GLN A 86 27.56 -11.29 12.36
CA GLN A 86 28.61 -12.27 12.07
C GLN A 86 29.83 -11.77 12.84
N GLU A 87 29.83 -12.05 14.15
CA GLU A 87 31.05 -12.20 14.93
C GLU A 87 31.11 -13.69 15.26
N GLY A 88 32.16 -14.36 14.80
CA GLY A 88 32.37 -15.80 14.86
C GLY A 88 33.27 -16.29 13.72
#